data_AF-A0A812LE46-F1
#
_entry.id   AF-A0A812LE46-F1
#
_cell.length_a   1.000
_cell.length_b   1.000
_cell.length_c   1.000
_cell.angle_alpha   90.00
_cell.angle_beta   90.00
_cell.angle_gamma   90.00
#
_symmetry.space_group_name_H-M   'P 1'
#
loop_
_entity.id
_entity.type
_entity.pdbx_description
1 polymer ?
#
loop_
_entity_poly.entity_id
_entity_poly.type
_entity_poly.pdbx_seq_one_letter_code
_entity_poly.pdbx_strand_id
1 'polypeptide(L)'
;MSGAKVDLSGGAQSSSPPAGFGGGGPATSAGYGGGGGFTQQVAEAALQDPTVQQQLKEAAYTKAQEGFEAARVAGAMAAEELGKYIEEGPAGISVLCFLGGLATTLIGFLGLLNFGYGLTSPFGYVLNAYLVAFGIVTFLLEADVESMRKLKFIGRFSPWVEGYQMEVFNRANFLTELRGRGFFYVFIGTLAVTQCFVCLTFVAGLWNLLMGILCLLMSFGINPATHLQGAQAPLTAGP
;
A
#
# COMPACT_ATOMS: atom_id res chain seq x y z
N MET A 1 -1.64 47.49 -11.97
CA MET A 1 -1.26 46.33 -11.13
C MET A 1 -0.56 45.34 -12.05
N SER A 2 0.75 45.27 -11.90
CA SER A 2 1.68 44.60 -12.82
C SER A 2 1.71 43.10 -12.52
N GLY A 3 1.35 42.27 -13.50
CA GLY A 3 1.36 40.82 -13.38
C GLY A 3 2.78 40.29 -13.53
N ALA A 4 3.30 39.69 -12.46
CA ALA A 4 4.54 38.93 -12.51
C ALA A 4 4.32 37.63 -13.30
N LYS A 5 4.99 37.51 -14.46
CA LYS A 5 5.10 36.25 -15.19
C LYS A 5 6.15 35.39 -14.48
N VAL A 6 5.73 34.24 -13.98
CA VAL A 6 6.63 33.21 -13.46
C VAL A 6 7.15 32.42 -14.67
N ASP A 7 8.46 32.50 -14.89
CA ASP A 7 9.17 31.76 -15.92
C ASP A 7 9.63 30.41 -15.35
N LEU A 8 9.20 29.31 -15.97
CA LEU A 8 9.45 27.93 -15.54
C LEU A 8 10.35 27.18 -16.53
N SER A 9 11.28 27.87 -17.20
CA SER A 9 12.30 27.21 -18.03
C SER A 9 13.43 26.61 -17.17
N GLY A 10 13.10 25.62 -16.35
CA GLY A 10 14.07 24.78 -15.66
C GLY A 10 14.65 23.74 -16.63
N GLY A 11 15.64 24.16 -17.42
CA GLY A 11 16.37 23.29 -18.33
C GLY A 11 17.18 22.23 -17.57
N ALA A 12 16.70 20.99 -17.57
CA ALA A 12 17.48 19.84 -17.14
C ALA A 12 18.60 19.59 -18.18
N GLN A 13 19.84 19.93 -17.81
CA GLN A 13 21.03 19.51 -18.54
C GLN A 13 21.14 17.99 -18.49
N SER A 14 20.85 17.33 -19.62
CA SER A 14 21.14 15.92 -19.84
C SER A 14 22.66 15.73 -19.97
N SER A 15 23.31 15.30 -18.90
CA SER A 15 24.68 14.78 -18.97
C SER A 15 24.66 13.46 -19.75
N SER A 16 25.33 13.47 -20.90
CA SER A 16 25.54 12.28 -21.72
C SER A 16 26.47 11.31 -20.98
N PRO A 17 26.18 10.00 -20.91
CA PRO A 17 27.13 9.04 -20.38
C PRO A 17 28.31 8.85 -21.37
N PRO A 18 29.52 8.58 -20.85
CA PRO A 18 30.71 8.40 -21.68
C PRO A 18 30.58 7.16 -22.56
N ALA A 19 30.78 7.36 -23.87
CA ALA A 19 31.00 6.31 -24.84
C ALA A 19 32.35 5.62 -24.55
N GLY A 20 32.31 4.37 -24.11
CA GLY A 20 33.54 3.63 -23.84
C GLY A 20 33.31 2.23 -23.30
N PHE A 21 32.82 1.31 -24.13
CA PHE A 21 33.09 -0.12 -23.92
C PHE A 21 33.11 -0.86 -25.26
N GLY A 22 34.27 -0.79 -25.92
CA GLY A 22 34.65 -1.72 -26.96
C GLY A 22 35.20 -2.97 -26.31
N GLY A 23 34.45 -4.08 -26.41
CA GLY A 23 34.86 -5.39 -25.95
C GLY A 23 34.05 -6.45 -26.68
N GLY A 24 34.57 -6.88 -27.84
CA GLY A 24 33.99 -7.97 -28.61
C GLY A 24 34.01 -9.27 -27.82
N GLY A 25 32.84 -9.69 -27.34
CA GLY A 25 32.59 -11.06 -26.90
C GLY A 25 32.04 -11.89 -28.06
N PRO A 26 32.45 -13.15 -28.20
CA PRO A 26 31.98 -14.01 -29.29
C PRO A 26 30.49 -14.28 -29.16
N ALA A 27 29.79 -14.14 -30.29
CA ALA A 27 28.39 -14.48 -30.43
C ALA A 27 28.17 -15.98 -30.14
N THR A 28 27.56 -16.29 -29.00
CA THR A 28 26.93 -17.58 -28.74
C THR A 28 25.42 -17.42 -28.80
N SER A 29 24.93 -17.36 -30.05
CA SER A 29 23.57 -17.77 -30.37
C SER A 29 23.49 -19.29 -30.28
N ALA A 30 22.74 -19.86 -29.32
CA ALA A 30 22.04 -21.13 -29.49
C ALA A 30 21.36 -21.58 -28.20
N GLY A 31 20.08 -21.95 -28.31
CA GLY A 31 19.50 -23.01 -27.48
C GLY A 31 18.69 -22.55 -26.27
N TYR A 32 17.53 -21.94 -26.51
CA TYR A 32 16.44 -21.95 -25.54
C TYR A 32 15.81 -23.37 -25.58
N GLY A 33 16.43 -24.33 -24.91
CA GLY A 33 15.98 -25.72 -24.95
C GLY A 33 16.52 -26.52 -23.77
N GLY A 34 15.65 -26.78 -22.78
CA GLY A 34 15.72 -27.95 -21.90
C GLY A 34 17.03 -28.19 -21.14
N GLY A 35 17.38 -27.31 -20.20
CA GLY A 35 18.59 -27.46 -19.38
C GLY A 35 18.42 -27.02 -17.93
N GLY A 36 17.28 -27.32 -17.30
CA GLY A 36 16.98 -26.89 -15.92
C GLY A 36 17.83 -27.55 -14.84
N GLY A 37 18.52 -28.66 -15.14
CA GLY A 37 19.26 -29.42 -14.12
C GLY A 37 20.68 -28.90 -13.84
N PHE A 38 21.38 -28.36 -14.84
CA PHE A 38 22.81 -28.05 -14.69
C PHE A 38 23.03 -26.73 -13.94
N THR A 39 22.26 -25.68 -14.25
CA THR A 39 22.37 -24.36 -13.58
C THR A 39 22.05 -24.43 -12.08
N GLN A 40 21.14 -25.31 -11.67
CA GLN A 40 20.80 -25.47 -10.25
C GLN A 40 21.95 -26.14 -9.47
N GLN A 41 22.64 -27.13 -10.05
CA GLN A 41 23.81 -27.76 -9.41
C GLN A 41 25.01 -26.83 -9.29
N VAL A 42 25.28 -25.98 -10.29
CA VAL A 42 26.40 -25.03 -10.18
C VAL A 42 26.09 -23.94 -9.13
N ALA A 43 24.82 -23.53 -9.00
CA ALA A 43 24.39 -22.59 -7.97
C ALA A 43 24.55 -23.17 -6.56
N GLU A 44 24.21 -24.45 -6.36
CA GLU A 44 24.37 -25.14 -5.07
C GLU A 44 25.84 -25.35 -4.70
N ALA A 45 26.71 -25.67 -5.66
CA ALA A 45 28.15 -25.80 -5.42
C ALA A 45 28.80 -24.44 -5.08
N ALA A 46 28.38 -23.35 -5.75
CA ALA A 46 28.88 -22.01 -5.47
C ALA A 46 28.46 -21.49 -4.07
N LEU A 47 27.32 -21.95 -3.54
CA LEU A 47 26.86 -21.60 -2.19
C LEU A 47 27.69 -22.24 -1.06
N GLN A 48 28.50 -23.27 -1.36
CA GLN A 48 29.36 -23.93 -0.36
C GLN A 48 30.73 -23.25 -0.19
N ASP A 49 31.12 -22.35 -1.10
CA ASP A 49 32.38 -21.63 -0.96
C ASP A 49 32.24 -20.52 0.12
N PRO A 50 33.06 -20.54 1.19
CA PRO A 50 32.98 -19.54 2.26
C PRO A 50 33.23 -18.11 1.77
N THR A 51 33.97 -17.94 0.66
CA THR A 51 34.24 -16.61 0.10
C THR A 51 33.00 -16.00 -0.58
N VAL A 52 32.21 -16.82 -1.27
CA VAL A 52 30.96 -16.40 -1.93
C VAL A 52 29.90 -16.04 -0.89
N GLN A 53 29.82 -16.77 0.23
CA GLN A 53 28.92 -16.42 1.33
C GLN A 53 29.26 -15.07 1.98
N GLN A 54 30.54 -14.74 2.13
CA GLN A 54 30.97 -13.45 2.68
C GLN A 54 30.57 -12.30 1.74
N GLN A 55 30.82 -12.43 0.44
CA GLN A 55 30.44 -11.42 -0.55
C GLN A 55 28.92 -11.24 -0.65
N LEU A 56 28.15 -12.33 -0.61
CA LEU A 56 26.69 -12.28 -0.58
C LEU A 56 26.18 -11.56 0.66
N LYS A 57 26.80 -11.79 1.82
CA LYS A 57 26.41 -11.13 3.07
C LYS A 57 26.67 -9.63 3.03
N GLU A 58 27.83 -9.19 2.51
CA GLU A 58 28.15 -7.78 2.34
C GLU A 58 27.20 -7.11 1.33
N ALA A 59 26.98 -7.72 0.17
CA ALA A 59 26.07 -7.19 -0.85
C ALA A 59 24.61 -7.12 -0.34
N ALA A 60 24.16 -8.14 0.40
CA ALA A 60 22.83 -8.14 1.00
C ALA A 60 22.70 -7.05 2.06
N TYR A 61 23.73 -6.82 2.88
CA TYR A 61 23.71 -5.77 3.89
C TYR A 61 23.64 -4.37 3.28
N THR A 62 24.43 -4.09 2.24
CA THR A 62 24.40 -2.80 1.52
C THR A 62 23.02 -2.56 0.90
N LYS A 63 22.45 -3.55 0.20
CA LYS A 63 21.11 -3.41 -0.40
C LYS A 63 20.01 -3.26 0.65
N ALA A 64 20.13 -3.93 1.79
CA ALA A 64 19.19 -3.79 2.88
C ALA A 64 19.23 -2.37 3.47
N GLN A 65 20.41 -1.76 3.62
CA GLN A 65 20.55 -0.38 4.09
C GLN A 65 19.96 0.63 3.10
N GLU A 66 20.25 0.50 1.80
CA GLU A 66 19.67 1.36 0.76
C GLU A 66 18.13 1.27 0.74
N GLY A 67 17.59 0.05 0.83
CA GLY A 67 16.15 -0.17 0.92
C GLY A 67 15.51 0.47 2.16
N PHE A 68 16.20 0.42 3.30
CA PHE A 68 15.72 1.02 4.54
C PHE A 68 15.72 2.55 4.48
N GLU A 69 16.74 3.17 3.90
CA GLU A 69 16.79 4.62 3.74
C GLU A 69 15.70 5.11 2.78
N ALA A 70 15.52 4.43 1.64
CA ALA A 70 14.45 4.75 0.69
C ALA A 70 13.05 4.64 1.34
N ALA A 71 12.83 3.56 2.12
CA ALA A 71 11.59 3.37 2.85
C ALA A 71 11.36 4.46 3.91
N ARG A 72 12.42 4.90 4.60
CA ARG A 72 12.33 5.97 5.60
C ARG A 72 11.96 7.32 4.97
N VAL A 73 12.58 7.66 3.83
CA VAL A 73 12.27 8.91 3.11
C VAL A 73 10.84 8.88 2.58
N ALA A 74 10.43 7.78 1.95
CA ALA A 74 9.05 7.61 1.48
C ALA A 74 8.05 7.65 2.65
N GLY A 75 8.39 7.04 3.78
CA GLY A 75 7.57 7.06 4.98
C GLY A 75 7.40 8.45 5.58
N ALA A 76 8.45 9.28 5.57
CA ALA A 76 8.37 10.66 6.04
C ALA A 76 7.47 11.53 5.15
N MET A 77 7.60 11.39 3.82
CA MET A 77 6.72 12.10 2.86
C MET A 77 5.27 11.65 3.01
N ALA A 78 5.03 10.33 3.12
CA ALA A 78 3.70 9.79 3.34
C ALA A 78 3.10 10.30 4.66
N ALA A 79 3.88 10.41 5.74
CA ALA A 79 3.41 10.94 7.01
C ALA A 79 3.00 12.42 6.92
N GLU A 80 3.72 13.25 6.14
CA GLU A 80 3.36 14.65 5.92
C GLU A 80 2.06 14.78 5.12
N GLU A 81 1.90 13.99 4.05
CA GLU A 81 0.65 13.95 3.27
C GLU A 81 -0.52 13.43 4.11
N LEU A 82 -0.29 12.40 4.93
CA LEU A 82 -1.30 11.86 5.84
C LEU A 82 -1.72 12.90 6.89
N GLY A 83 -0.79 13.76 7.33
CA GLY A 83 -1.11 14.93 8.15
C GLY A 83 -2.09 15.87 7.46
N LYS A 84 -1.85 16.19 6.17
CA LYS A 84 -2.78 17.03 5.38
C LYS A 84 -4.16 16.37 5.24
N TYR A 85 -4.21 15.07 4.99
CA TYR A 85 -5.49 14.34 4.93
C TYR A 85 -6.23 14.29 6.28
N ILE A 86 -5.51 14.26 7.41
CA ILE A 86 -6.12 14.36 8.73
C ILE A 86 -6.71 15.76 8.96
N GLU A 87 -6.06 16.81 8.47
CA GLU A 87 -6.57 18.19 8.54
C GLU A 87 -7.81 18.41 7.66
N GLU A 88 -7.91 17.72 6.53
CA GLU A 88 -9.11 17.71 5.66
C GLU A 88 -10.33 17.02 6.32
N GLY A 89 -10.14 16.40 7.49
CA GLY A 89 -11.22 15.84 8.29
C GLY A 89 -11.69 14.46 7.81
N PRO A 90 -12.98 14.12 7.96
CA PRO A 90 -13.50 12.77 7.69
C PRO A 90 -13.30 12.29 6.24
N ALA A 91 -13.15 13.22 5.29
CA ALA A 91 -12.95 12.93 3.88
C ALA A 91 -11.60 12.23 3.63
N GLY A 92 -10.51 12.71 4.24
CA GLY A 92 -9.18 12.15 4.04
C GLY A 92 -9.04 10.72 4.56
N ILE A 93 -9.62 10.43 5.74
CA ILE A 93 -9.64 9.06 6.28
C ILE A 93 -10.39 8.10 5.35
N SER A 94 -11.48 8.56 4.72
CA SER A 94 -12.27 7.72 3.83
C SER A 94 -11.44 7.28 2.61
N VAL A 95 -10.61 8.17 2.05
CA VAL A 95 -9.68 7.84 0.95
C VAL A 95 -8.61 6.84 1.37
N LEU A 96 -8.05 6.97 2.57
CA LEU A 96 -7.05 6.04 3.09
C LEU A 96 -7.64 4.64 3.36
N CYS A 97 -8.86 4.59 3.89
CA CYS A 97 -9.60 3.34 4.07
C CYS A 97 -9.96 2.69 2.73
N PHE A 98 -10.36 3.50 1.74
CA PHE A 98 -10.62 3.06 0.37
C PHE A 98 -9.38 2.40 -0.25
N LEU A 99 -8.21 3.03 -0.14
CA LEU A 99 -6.94 2.47 -0.61
C LEU A 99 -6.58 1.17 0.14
N GLY A 100 -6.82 1.11 1.45
CA GLY A 100 -6.65 -0.10 2.26
C GLY A 100 -7.55 -1.26 1.79
N GLY A 101 -8.84 -0.99 1.55
CA GLY A 101 -9.79 -1.96 0.99
C GLY A 101 -9.39 -2.45 -0.39
N LEU A 102 -8.95 -1.54 -1.27
CA LEU A 102 -8.47 -1.89 -2.61
C LEU A 102 -7.21 -2.77 -2.55
N ALA A 103 -6.20 -2.38 -1.77
CA ALA A 103 -4.98 -3.15 -1.61
C ALA A 103 -5.26 -4.56 -1.04
N THR A 104 -6.15 -4.66 -0.05
CA THR A 104 -6.56 -5.94 0.55
C THR A 104 -7.26 -6.84 -0.46
N THR A 105 -8.13 -6.26 -1.29
CA THR A 105 -8.82 -6.98 -2.36
C THR A 105 -7.83 -7.54 -3.37
N LEU A 106 -6.87 -6.72 -3.82
CA LEU A 106 -5.85 -7.14 -4.78
C LEU A 106 -4.95 -8.23 -4.22
N ILE A 107 -4.48 -8.08 -2.97
CA ILE A 107 -3.61 -9.08 -2.31
C ILE A 107 -4.37 -10.38 -2.08
N GLY A 108 -5.60 -10.34 -1.57
CA GLY A 108 -6.43 -11.52 -1.40
C GLY A 108 -6.72 -12.22 -2.73
N PHE A 109 -6.94 -11.44 -3.80
CA PHE A 109 -7.19 -11.97 -5.14
C PHE A 109 -5.95 -12.66 -5.72
N LEU A 110 -4.77 -12.07 -5.56
CA LEU A 110 -3.50 -12.73 -5.89
C LEU A 110 -3.29 -14.02 -5.08
N GLY A 111 -3.71 -14.02 -3.80
CA GLY A 111 -3.74 -15.21 -2.95
C GLY A 111 -4.64 -16.32 -3.51
N LEU A 112 -5.82 -15.97 -4.03
CA LEU A 112 -6.73 -16.92 -4.68
C LEU A 112 -6.19 -17.48 -6.00
N LEU A 113 -5.52 -16.64 -6.81
CA LEU A 113 -4.94 -17.08 -8.08
C LEU A 113 -3.74 -18.02 -7.91
N ASN A 114 -3.12 -18.07 -6.72
CA ASN A 114 -2.03 -18.98 -6.43
C ASN A 114 -2.53 -20.40 -6.12
N PHE A 115 -3.11 -21.05 -7.14
CA PHE A 115 -3.66 -22.41 -7.05
C PHE A 115 -2.62 -23.46 -6.59
N GLY A 116 -1.33 -23.23 -6.89
CA GLY A 116 -0.24 -24.14 -6.53
C GLY A 116 -0.07 -24.31 -5.02
N TYR A 117 -0.25 -23.24 -4.24
CA TYR A 117 -0.23 -23.30 -2.78
C TYR A 117 -1.61 -23.63 -2.17
N GLY A 118 -2.70 -23.25 -2.84
CA GLY A 118 -4.07 -23.41 -2.32
C GLY A 118 -4.49 -24.85 -2.01
N LEU A 119 -3.97 -25.84 -2.74
CA LEU A 119 -4.28 -27.26 -2.49
C LEU A 119 -3.66 -27.80 -1.20
N THR A 120 -2.58 -27.17 -0.71
CA THR A 120 -1.89 -27.63 0.52
C THR A 120 -2.50 -27.05 1.79
N SER A 121 -3.22 -25.93 1.69
CA SER A 121 -3.88 -25.29 2.83
C SER A 121 -5.28 -24.77 2.45
N PRO A 122 -6.31 -25.63 2.46
CA PRO A 122 -7.68 -25.22 2.09
C PRO A 122 -8.20 -24.07 2.97
N PHE A 123 -7.74 -23.99 4.22
CA PHE A 123 -8.06 -22.89 5.12
C PHE A 123 -7.54 -21.54 4.61
N GLY A 124 -6.32 -21.50 4.06
CA GLY A 124 -5.74 -20.28 3.48
C GLY A 124 -6.54 -19.79 2.27
N TYR A 125 -7.07 -20.70 1.46
CA TYR A 125 -7.90 -20.33 0.32
C TYR A 125 -9.23 -19.69 0.76
N VAL A 126 -9.90 -20.30 1.74
CA VAL A 126 -11.15 -19.77 2.33
C VAL A 126 -10.89 -18.39 2.95
N LEU A 127 -9.80 -18.25 3.68
CA LEU A 127 -9.39 -16.98 4.28
C LEU A 127 -9.08 -15.89 3.24
N ASN A 128 -8.39 -16.22 2.14
CA ASN A 128 -8.18 -15.28 1.04
C ASN A 128 -9.50 -14.89 0.37
N ALA A 129 -10.44 -15.83 0.22
CA ALA A 129 -11.77 -15.53 -0.30
C ALA A 129 -12.53 -14.56 0.61
N TYR A 130 -12.46 -14.74 1.93
CA TYR A 130 -13.01 -13.78 2.89
C TYR A 130 -12.33 -12.41 2.80
N LEU A 131 -11.00 -12.35 2.67
CA LEU A 131 -10.28 -11.08 2.51
C LEU A 131 -10.69 -10.35 1.23
N VAL A 132 -10.89 -11.05 0.11
CA VAL A 132 -11.39 -10.45 -1.13
C VAL A 132 -12.80 -9.92 -0.95
N ALA A 133 -13.70 -10.73 -0.39
CA ALA A 133 -15.09 -10.32 -0.17
C ALA A 133 -15.18 -9.10 0.75
N PHE A 134 -14.48 -9.13 1.89
CA PHE A 134 -14.47 -8.01 2.83
C PHE A 134 -13.73 -6.78 2.29
N GLY A 135 -12.64 -6.97 1.53
CA GLY A 135 -11.94 -5.88 0.85
C GLY A 135 -12.84 -5.16 -0.16
N ILE A 136 -13.63 -5.91 -0.93
CA ILE A 136 -14.63 -5.35 -1.85
C ILE A 136 -15.69 -4.57 -1.08
N VAL A 137 -16.20 -5.12 0.03
CA VAL A 137 -17.16 -4.41 0.88
C VAL A 137 -16.55 -3.12 1.43
N THR A 138 -15.33 -3.15 1.95
CA THR A 138 -14.62 -1.94 2.41
C THR A 138 -14.46 -0.91 1.29
N PHE A 139 -14.03 -1.35 0.11
CA PHE A 139 -13.90 -0.50 -1.07
C PHE A 139 -15.23 0.17 -1.43
N LEU A 140 -16.34 -0.58 -1.44
CA LEU A 140 -17.67 -0.05 -1.74
C LEU A 140 -18.20 0.91 -0.66
N LEU A 141 -17.91 0.62 0.61
CA LEU A 141 -18.33 1.46 1.75
C LEU A 141 -17.58 2.80 1.81
N GLU A 142 -16.35 2.84 1.32
CA GLU A 142 -15.48 4.04 1.34
C GLU A 142 -15.42 4.75 -0.01
N ALA A 143 -16.07 4.21 -1.05
CA ALA A 143 -16.10 4.81 -2.36
C ALA A 143 -16.89 6.12 -2.32
N ASP A 144 -16.18 7.24 -2.23
CA ASP A 144 -16.77 8.56 -2.35
C ASP A 144 -17.32 8.76 -3.78
N VAL A 145 -18.65 8.81 -3.88
CA VAL A 145 -19.38 8.97 -5.14
C VAL A 145 -18.97 10.27 -5.84
N GLU A 146 -18.64 11.33 -5.09
CA GLU A 146 -18.21 12.60 -5.67
C GLU A 146 -16.85 12.49 -6.36
N SER A 147 -15.88 11.88 -5.66
CA SER A 147 -14.55 11.60 -6.21
C SER A 147 -14.62 10.65 -7.41
N MET A 148 -15.47 9.63 -7.36
CA MET A 148 -15.70 8.70 -8.48
C MET A 148 -16.28 9.40 -9.71
N ARG A 149 -17.19 10.37 -9.53
CA ARG A 149 -17.82 11.10 -10.64
C ARG A 149 -16.85 12.00 -11.40
N LYS A 150 -15.79 12.48 -10.74
CA LYS A 150 -14.72 13.27 -11.38
C LYS A 150 -13.89 12.42 -12.36
N LEU A 151 -13.80 11.11 -12.15
CA LEU A 151 -13.05 10.20 -13.01
C LEU A 151 -13.94 9.68 -14.17
N LYS A 152 -13.70 10.19 -15.39
CA LYS A 152 -14.47 9.84 -16.60
C LYS A 152 -14.60 8.34 -16.87
N PHE A 153 -13.60 7.55 -16.49
CA PHE A 153 -13.61 6.10 -16.69
C PHE A 153 -14.52 5.37 -15.70
N ILE A 154 -14.53 5.82 -14.43
CA ILE A 154 -15.30 5.22 -13.33
C ILE A 154 -16.75 5.68 -13.31
N GLY A 155 -17.06 6.85 -13.90
CA GLY A 155 -18.43 7.35 -14.01
C GLY A 155 -19.42 6.36 -14.63
N ARG A 156 -18.96 5.41 -15.47
CA ARG A 156 -19.80 4.31 -16.00
C ARG A 156 -20.22 3.28 -14.95
N PHE A 157 -19.40 3.05 -13.93
CA PHE A 157 -19.68 2.11 -12.85
C PHE A 157 -20.42 2.76 -11.68
N SER A 158 -20.46 4.10 -11.62
CA SER A 158 -21.18 4.87 -10.59
C SER A 158 -22.60 4.37 -10.28
N PRO A 159 -23.50 4.15 -11.25
CA PRO A 159 -24.87 3.72 -10.92
C PRO A 159 -24.92 2.30 -10.34
N TRP A 160 -23.96 1.44 -10.71
CA TRP A 160 -23.88 0.09 -10.17
C TRP A 160 -23.37 0.11 -8.72
N VAL A 161 -22.32 0.89 -8.45
CA VAL A 161 -21.76 1.05 -7.10
C VAL A 161 -22.80 1.65 -6.15
N GLU A 162 -23.53 2.67 -6.60
CA GLU A 162 -24.59 3.31 -5.80
C GLU A 162 -25.71 2.31 -5.43
N GLY A 163 -26.13 1.46 -6.38
CA GLY A 163 -27.12 0.42 -6.12
C GLY A 163 -26.65 -0.59 -5.06
N TYR A 164 -25.40 -1.06 -5.15
CA TYR A 164 -24.82 -1.98 -4.17
C TYR A 164 -24.62 -1.32 -2.81
N GLN A 165 -24.17 -0.07 -2.79
CA GLN A 165 -23.97 0.70 -1.56
C GLN A 165 -25.30 0.86 -0.80
N MET A 166 -26.38 1.17 -1.50
CA MET A 166 -27.73 1.24 -0.92
C MET A 166 -28.20 -0.11 -0.37
N GLU A 167 -27.94 -1.22 -1.07
CA GLU A 167 -28.31 -2.55 -0.59
C GLU A 167 -27.49 -2.94 0.67
N VAL A 168 -26.18 -2.69 0.67
CA VAL A 168 -25.31 -2.95 1.82
C VAL A 168 -25.73 -2.10 3.01
N PHE A 169 -26.00 -0.81 2.82
CA PHE A 169 -26.47 0.07 3.89
C PHE A 169 -27.82 -0.36 4.46
N ASN A 170 -28.75 -0.81 3.61
CA ASN A 170 -30.04 -1.29 4.07
C ASN A 170 -29.93 -2.60 4.88
N ARG A 171 -29.04 -3.51 4.49
CA ARG A 171 -28.84 -4.80 5.19
C ARG A 171 -27.95 -4.68 6.43
N ALA A 172 -26.99 -3.77 6.40
CA ALA A 172 -25.95 -3.63 7.41
C ALA A 172 -25.85 -2.18 7.87
N ASN A 173 -26.92 -1.66 8.47
CA ASN A 173 -26.94 -0.31 9.04
C ASN A 173 -25.76 -0.06 10.00
N PHE A 174 -25.27 -1.07 10.72
CA PHE A 174 -24.10 -0.92 11.58
C PHE A 174 -22.84 -0.46 10.83
N LEU A 175 -22.67 -0.82 9.55
CA LEU A 175 -21.55 -0.41 8.70
C LEU A 175 -21.68 1.03 8.19
N THR A 176 -22.82 1.69 8.41
CA THR A 176 -22.97 3.13 8.11
C THR A 176 -22.42 3.98 9.25
N GLU A 177 -22.42 3.45 10.47
CA GLU A 177 -21.85 4.14 11.63
C GLU A 177 -20.32 4.05 11.63
N LEU A 178 -19.66 5.17 11.94
CA LEU A 178 -18.19 5.24 12.08
C LEU A 178 -17.63 4.16 13.02
N ARG A 179 -18.38 3.81 14.09
CA ARG A 179 -18.00 2.75 15.03
C ARG A 179 -18.00 1.39 14.38
N GLY A 180 -19.07 1.04 13.66
CA GLY A 180 -19.19 -0.26 13.02
C GLY A 180 -18.18 -0.46 11.91
N ARG A 181 -17.89 0.61 11.13
CA ARG A 181 -16.81 0.62 10.14
C ARG A 181 -15.45 0.38 10.79
N GLY A 182 -15.15 1.10 11.87
CA GLY A 182 -13.91 0.93 12.63
C GLY A 182 -13.72 -0.51 13.13
N PHE A 183 -14.75 -1.11 13.73
CA PHE A 183 -14.72 -2.51 14.15
C PHE A 183 -14.54 -3.48 12.98
N PHE A 184 -15.20 -3.23 11.86
CA PHE A 184 -15.07 -4.03 10.65
C PHE A 184 -13.62 -4.01 10.12
N TYR A 185 -12.96 -2.85 10.11
CA TYR A 185 -11.56 -2.74 9.68
C TYR A 185 -10.58 -3.40 10.66
N VAL A 186 -10.83 -3.30 11.97
CA VAL A 186 -10.07 -4.04 12.98
C VAL A 186 -10.22 -5.55 12.79
N PHE A 187 -11.43 -6.02 12.51
CA PHE A 187 -11.70 -7.43 12.22
C PHE A 187 -10.97 -7.91 10.96
N ILE A 188 -11.07 -7.17 9.85
CA ILE A 188 -10.34 -7.52 8.61
C ILE A 188 -8.83 -7.48 8.83
N GLY A 189 -8.33 -6.45 9.52
CA GLY A 189 -6.92 -6.28 9.82
C GLY A 189 -6.37 -7.44 10.65
N THR A 190 -7.07 -7.85 11.69
CA THR A 190 -6.70 -9.02 12.51
C THR A 190 -6.77 -10.33 11.72
N LEU A 191 -7.78 -10.52 10.86
CA LEU A 191 -7.84 -11.68 9.97
C LEU A 191 -6.69 -11.72 8.97
N ALA A 192 -6.25 -10.57 8.45
CA ALA A 192 -5.14 -10.49 7.51
C ALA A 192 -3.77 -10.73 8.20
N VAL A 193 -3.55 -10.13 9.37
CA VAL A 193 -2.31 -10.27 10.16
C VAL A 193 -2.07 -11.71 10.61
N THR A 194 -3.13 -12.47 10.89
CA THR A 194 -3.01 -13.86 11.36
C THR A 194 -2.59 -14.85 10.26
N GLN A 195 -2.69 -14.49 8.97
CA GLN A 195 -2.37 -15.41 7.87
C GLN A 195 -0.87 -15.57 7.64
N CYS A 196 -0.09 -14.52 7.89
CA CYS A 196 1.35 -14.54 7.69
C CYS A 196 2.01 -13.39 8.46
N PHE A 197 3.19 -13.64 9.05
CA PHE A 197 3.93 -12.65 9.83
C PHE A 197 4.82 -11.73 8.98
N VAL A 198 5.27 -12.19 7.80
CA VAL A 198 6.27 -11.50 6.95
C VAL A 198 5.83 -11.52 5.47
N CYS A 199 4.56 -11.22 5.20
CA CYS A 199 4.00 -11.18 3.85
C CYS A 199 3.36 -9.82 3.55
N LEU A 200 3.06 -9.53 2.27
CA LEU A 200 2.29 -8.34 1.89
C LEU A 200 0.92 -8.27 2.60
N THR A 201 0.29 -9.42 2.84
CA THR A 201 -0.96 -9.54 3.61
C THR A 201 -0.82 -9.02 5.05
N PHE A 202 0.35 -9.19 5.66
CA PHE A 202 0.64 -8.66 7.00
C PHE A 202 0.63 -7.14 6.99
N VAL A 203 1.32 -6.54 6.02
CA VAL A 203 1.42 -5.07 5.90
C VAL A 203 0.06 -4.45 5.59
N ALA A 204 -0.71 -5.04 4.67
CA ALA A 204 -2.07 -4.61 4.39
C ALA A 204 -3.02 -4.81 5.61
N GLY A 205 -2.85 -5.92 6.32
CA GLY A 205 -3.60 -6.18 7.56
C GLY A 205 -3.29 -5.16 8.65
N LEU A 206 -2.02 -4.83 8.85
CA LEU A 206 -1.59 -3.81 9.80
C LEU A 206 -2.12 -2.43 9.41
N TRP A 207 -2.11 -2.10 8.12
CA TRP A 207 -2.71 -0.87 7.60
C TRP A 207 -4.21 -0.78 7.94
N ASN A 208 -5.00 -1.80 7.61
CA ASN A 208 -6.43 -1.82 7.94
C ASN A 208 -6.69 -1.77 9.45
N LEU A 209 -5.84 -2.43 10.25
CA LEU A 209 -5.93 -2.40 11.70
C LEU A 209 -5.73 -0.97 12.24
N LEU A 210 -4.69 -0.28 11.76
CA LEU A 210 -4.42 1.11 12.12
C LEU A 210 -5.57 2.04 11.70
N MET A 211 -6.06 1.90 10.47
CA MET A 211 -7.21 2.67 9.98
C MET A 211 -8.48 2.42 10.79
N GLY A 212 -8.74 1.18 11.18
CA GLY A 212 -9.86 0.81 12.04
C GLY A 212 -9.75 1.44 13.44
N ILE A 213 -8.56 1.42 14.05
CA ILE A 213 -8.31 2.07 15.34
C ILE A 213 -8.51 3.59 15.22
N LEU A 214 -8.00 4.23 14.17
CA LEU A 214 -8.20 5.66 13.93
C LEU A 214 -9.70 6.01 13.79
N CYS A 215 -10.46 5.23 13.03
CA CYS A 215 -11.91 5.39 12.90
C CYS A 215 -12.63 5.27 14.25
N LEU A 216 -12.22 4.32 15.10
CA LEU A 216 -12.78 4.15 16.45
C LEU A 216 -12.43 5.34 17.36
N LEU A 217 -11.17 5.79 17.36
CA LEU A 217 -10.72 6.93 18.17
C LEU A 217 -11.50 8.20 17.83
N MET A 218 -11.66 8.49 16.54
CA MET A 218 -12.48 9.63 16.09
C MET A 218 -13.94 9.47 16.49
N SER A 219 -14.48 8.25 16.45
CA SER A 219 -15.85 8.04 16.88
C SER A 219 -16.08 8.22 18.39
N PHE A 220 -15.04 8.13 19.22
CA PHE A 220 -15.13 8.46 20.64
C PHE A 220 -15.01 9.97 20.92
N GLY A 221 -14.89 10.80 19.88
CA GLY A 221 -14.79 12.25 20.04
C GLY A 221 -13.45 12.72 20.60
N ILE A 222 -12.43 11.85 20.63
CA ILE A 222 -11.05 12.24 20.91
C ILE A 222 -10.55 12.95 19.65
N ASN A 223 -10.86 14.24 19.53
CA ASN A 223 -10.39 15.07 18.44
C ASN A 223 -8.92 15.42 18.70
N PRO A 224 -7.95 14.87 17.96
CA PRO A 224 -6.52 15.15 18.21
C PRO A 224 -6.19 16.64 18.01
N ALA A 225 -7.00 17.36 17.23
CA ALA A 225 -6.87 18.78 16.97
C ALA A 225 -6.97 19.64 18.24
N THR A 226 -7.78 19.25 19.22
CA THR A 226 -7.94 20.05 20.46
C THR A 226 -6.69 20.01 21.34
N HIS A 227 -5.92 18.91 21.29
CA HIS A 227 -4.67 18.79 22.03
C HIS A 227 -3.52 19.57 21.37
N LEU A 228 -3.53 19.74 20.05
CA LEU A 228 -2.50 20.50 19.34
C LEU A 228 -2.72 22.02 19.46
N GLN A 229 -3.97 22.50 19.49
CA GLN A 229 -4.27 23.92 19.66
C GLN A 229 -3.86 24.47 21.04
N GLY A 230 -3.90 23.63 22.09
CA GLY A 230 -3.42 24.03 23.43
C GLY A 230 -1.91 24.28 23.50
N ALA A 231 -1.12 23.66 22.63
CA ALA A 231 0.34 23.83 22.59
C ALA A 231 0.78 25.08 21.79
N GLN A 232 -0.09 25.63 20.96
CA GLN A 232 0.19 26.83 20.15
C GLN A 232 -0.39 28.12 20.75
N ALA A 233 -0.78 28.10 22.03
CA ALA A 233 -1.23 29.31 22.72
C ALA A 233 -0.18 30.43 22.54
N PRO A 234 -0.54 31.55 21.90
CA PRO A 234 0.43 32.53 21.46
C PRO A 234 1.08 33.25 22.66
N LEU A 235 2.41 33.29 22.67
CA LEU A 235 3.27 34.11 23.54
C LEU A 235 3.12 35.62 23.26
N THR A 236 1.93 36.10 22.91
CA THR A 236 1.65 37.50 22.62
C THR A 236 0.66 38.05 23.64
N ALA A 237 1.14 38.24 24.86
CA ALA A 237 0.56 39.17 25.81
C ALA A 237 1.66 39.69 26.74
N GLY A 238 2.49 40.58 26.20
CA GLY A 238 3.31 41.49 26.97
C GLY A 238 3.01 42.92 26.50
N PRO A 239 2.54 43.81 27.39
CA PRO A 239 2.16 45.19 27.06
C PRO A 239 3.34 46.07 26.61
#